data_AF-A0A3M1CDZ7-F1
#
_entry.id   AF-A0A3M1CDZ7-F1
#
_cell.length_a   1.000
_cell.length_b   1.000
_cell.length_c   1.000
_cell.angle_alpha   90.00
_cell.angle_beta   90.00
_cell.angle_gamma   90.00
#
_symmetry.space_group_name_H-M   'P 1'
#
loop_
_entity.id
_entity.type
_entity.pdbx_description
1 polymer ?
#
loop_
_entity_poly.entity_id
_entity_poly.type
_entity_poly.pdbx_seq_one_letter_code
_entity_poly.pdbx_strand_id
1 'polypeptide(L)'
;MYKPSHPIRIVTAASLFDGHDASINIIRRLLQDAGAEVIHLGHNRSVWEVVKAALQEGVQGIAISSYQGGHMEYFKYTRDLLNAFGASYVKIFGGGGGVIQYDEKRELEAYGISRIFHPDDGRRLGLEGMIEEIMKECDFDLLDAAQGSSETSPQNADLISEEQRTLPHRELGLAIHAIENQKEFSFPSEVRSFLQNTEPLVLGVTGTGGAGKSSLVDELLTRFFYFFPHFKIGVVSVDPSKKKTGGALLGDRIRMNALDQSGAFMRSMASRGSGKEIAKALPDVLGFLKKGAFDLLIAESSGTVS
;
A
#
# COMPACT_ATOMS: atom_id res chain seq x y z
N MET A 1 5.94 -22.77 -9.72
CA MET A 1 5.82 -21.38 -9.27
C MET A 1 4.70 -20.73 -10.06
N TYR A 2 3.66 -20.28 -9.35
CA TYR A 2 2.51 -19.60 -9.94
C TYR A 2 2.94 -18.33 -10.69
N LYS A 3 2.32 -18.06 -11.85
CA LYS A 3 2.58 -16.88 -12.65
C LYS A 3 1.33 -16.01 -12.67
N PRO A 4 1.35 -14.81 -12.08
CA PRO A 4 0.17 -13.96 -12.03
C PRO A 4 -0.17 -13.41 -13.41
N SER A 5 -1.47 -13.19 -13.63
CA SER A 5 -2.04 -12.58 -14.83
C SER A 5 -2.19 -11.06 -14.69
N HIS A 6 -2.32 -10.57 -13.45
CA HIS A 6 -2.42 -9.14 -13.11
C HIS A 6 -1.16 -8.66 -12.37
N PRO A 7 -0.86 -7.35 -12.41
CA PRO A 7 0.21 -6.77 -11.61
C PRO A 7 -0.19 -6.73 -10.13
N ILE A 8 0.24 -7.74 -9.36
CA ILE A 8 -0.09 -7.88 -7.95
C ILE A 8 0.74 -6.92 -7.10
N ARG A 9 0.06 -6.07 -6.31
CA ARG A 9 0.65 -5.21 -5.29
C ARG A 9 0.20 -5.68 -3.90
N ILE A 10 1.15 -5.77 -2.96
CA ILE A 10 0.87 -6.23 -1.60
C ILE A 10 1.54 -5.30 -0.58
N VAL A 11 0.77 -4.81 0.39
CA VAL A 11 1.33 -4.14 1.59
C VAL A 11 1.75 -5.20 2.60
N THR A 12 2.92 -5.04 3.19
CA THR A 12 3.41 -5.91 4.28
C THR A 12 3.80 -5.10 5.51
N ALA A 13 3.35 -5.53 6.69
CA ALA A 13 3.64 -4.86 7.96
C ALA A 13 3.65 -5.84 9.14
N ALA A 14 4.32 -5.49 10.24
CA ALA A 14 4.03 -6.07 11.56
C ALA A 14 3.07 -5.15 12.33
N SER A 15 2.19 -5.77 13.12
CA SER A 15 1.14 -5.11 13.90
C SER A 15 1.66 -4.08 14.91
N LEU A 16 0.75 -3.32 15.51
CA LEU A 16 1.07 -2.27 16.48
C LEU A 16 1.74 -2.87 17.73
N PHE A 17 2.81 -2.22 18.19
CA PHE A 17 3.69 -2.68 19.28
C PHE A 17 4.38 -4.03 19.04
N ASP A 18 4.35 -4.55 17.81
CA ASP A 18 5.05 -5.77 17.44
C ASP A 18 6.38 -5.44 16.75
N GLY A 19 7.49 -5.82 17.40
CA GLY A 19 8.84 -5.72 16.84
C GLY A 19 9.30 -6.98 16.09
N HIS A 20 8.48 -8.04 16.00
CA HIS A 20 8.85 -9.29 15.35
C HIS A 20 8.72 -9.19 13.83
N ASP A 21 9.75 -8.63 13.20
CA ASP A 21 9.77 -8.41 11.75
C ASP A 21 10.43 -9.57 10.97
N ALA A 22 11.02 -10.54 11.66
CA ALA A 22 11.78 -11.63 11.04
C ALA A 22 10.92 -12.46 10.06
N SER A 23 9.69 -12.81 10.45
CA SER A 23 8.77 -13.60 9.63
C SER A 23 8.29 -12.81 8.41
N ILE A 24 7.84 -11.57 8.61
CA ILE A 24 7.33 -10.73 7.52
C ILE A 24 8.45 -10.35 6.53
N ASN A 25 9.70 -10.23 7.00
CA ASN A 25 10.89 -10.04 6.15
C ASN A 25 11.15 -11.22 5.20
N ILE A 26 10.92 -12.46 5.66
CA ILE A 26 11.01 -13.65 4.81
C ILE A 26 9.85 -13.66 3.80
N ILE A 27 8.62 -13.44 4.27
CA ILE A 27 7.42 -13.45 3.44
C ILE A 27 7.50 -12.40 2.32
N ARG A 28 7.89 -11.15 2.61
CA ARG A 28 8.00 -10.11 1.58
C ARG A 28 9.03 -10.44 0.50
N ARG A 29 10.13 -11.10 0.87
CA ARG A 29 11.16 -11.51 -0.08
C ARG A 29 10.62 -12.59 -1.03
N LEU A 30 9.90 -13.56 -0.48
CA LEU A 30 9.28 -14.62 -1.28
C LEU A 30 8.16 -14.08 -2.18
N LEU A 31 7.34 -13.13 -1.71
CA LEU A 31 6.35 -12.44 -2.54
C LEU A 31 7.01 -11.68 -3.70
N GLN A 32 8.09 -10.96 -3.44
CA GLN A 32 8.87 -10.27 -4.47
C GLN A 32 9.47 -11.25 -5.49
N ASP A 33 9.99 -12.39 -5.02
CA ASP A 33 10.55 -13.44 -5.87
C ASP A 33 9.44 -14.14 -6.70
N ALA A 34 8.22 -14.21 -6.19
CA ALA A 34 7.03 -14.67 -6.91
C ALA A 34 6.47 -13.66 -7.93
N GLY A 35 7.01 -12.42 -7.95
CA GLY A 35 6.67 -11.40 -8.95
C GLY A 35 5.75 -10.28 -8.45
N ALA A 36 5.43 -10.22 -7.15
CA ALA A 36 4.64 -9.12 -6.60
C ALA A 36 5.48 -7.83 -6.44
N GLU A 37 4.80 -6.68 -6.54
CA GLU A 37 5.30 -5.39 -6.08
C GLU A 37 4.94 -5.24 -4.60
N VAL A 38 5.95 -5.32 -3.72
CA VAL A 38 5.76 -5.36 -2.26
C VAL A 38 6.07 -4.00 -1.63
N ILE A 39 5.06 -3.38 -1.03
CA ILE A 39 5.18 -2.15 -0.26
C ILE A 39 5.41 -2.56 1.20
N HIS A 40 6.62 -2.39 1.69
CA HIS A 40 6.96 -2.82 3.05
C HIS A 40 6.94 -1.65 4.04
N LEU A 41 6.10 -1.74 5.06
CA LEU A 41 5.97 -0.70 6.09
C LEU A 41 6.87 -0.96 7.31
N GLY A 42 7.51 -2.12 7.41
CA GLY A 42 8.28 -2.49 8.60
C GLY A 42 7.37 -2.96 9.74
N HIS A 43 7.74 -2.59 10.96
CA HIS A 43 7.11 -3.08 12.18
C HIS A 43 6.45 -1.94 12.98
N ASN A 44 5.71 -2.27 14.05
CA ASN A 44 5.01 -1.32 14.91
C ASN A 44 4.07 -0.38 14.11
N ARG A 45 3.17 -0.95 13.30
CA ARG A 45 2.23 -0.17 12.48
C ARG A 45 0.80 -0.23 13.01
N SER A 46 0.20 0.94 13.17
CA SER A 46 -1.22 1.06 13.48
C SER A 46 -2.09 0.56 12.31
N VAL A 47 -3.35 0.24 12.61
CA VAL A 47 -4.33 -0.15 11.58
C VAL A 47 -4.48 0.96 10.54
N TRP A 48 -4.54 2.22 10.97
CA TRP A 48 -4.68 3.34 10.05
C TRP A 48 -3.49 3.46 9.10
N GLU A 49 -2.24 3.36 9.57
CA GLU A 49 -1.07 3.41 8.70
C GLU A 49 -1.11 2.33 7.60
N VAL A 50 -1.51 1.10 7.97
CA VAL A 50 -1.62 -0.03 7.04
C VAL A 50 -2.74 0.18 6.02
N VAL A 51 -3.92 0.59 6.50
CA VAL A 51 -5.09 0.83 5.63
C VAL A 51 -4.84 2.03 4.71
N LYS A 52 -4.37 3.15 5.23
CA LYS A 52 -4.01 4.34 4.45
C LYS A 52 -3.01 3.99 3.35
N ALA A 53 -1.96 3.24 3.67
CA ALA A 53 -1.01 2.76 2.67
C ALA A 53 -1.69 1.87 1.62
N ALA A 54 -2.50 0.89 2.02
CA ALA A 54 -3.20 0.00 1.10
C ALA A 54 -4.11 0.76 0.12
N LEU A 55 -4.85 1.76 0.61
CA LEU A 55 -5.73 2.61 -0.19
C LEU A 55 -4.93 3.44 -1.21
N GLN A 56 -3.91 4.17 -0.74
CA GLN A 56 -3.08 5.04 -1.60
C GLN A 56 -2.29 4.25 -2.64
N GLU A 57 -1.77 3.09 -2.25
CA GLU A 57 -0.98 2.21 -3.11
C GLU A 57 -1.83 1.38 -4.08
N GLY A 58 -3.15 1.37 -3.91
CA GLY A 58 -4.07 0.61 -4.77
C GLY A 58 -3.68 -0.87 -4.83
N VAL A 59 -3.68 -1.55 -3.67
CA VAL A 59 -3.22 -2.95 -3.56
C VAL A 59 -4.36 -3.97 -3.66
N GLN A 60 -4.01 -5.18 -4.09
CA GLN A 60 -4.90 -6.33 -4.03
C GLN A 60 -4.88 -7.00 -2.66
N GLY A 61 -3.77 -6.92 -1.93
CA GLY A 61 -3.60 -7.62 -0.67
C GLY A 61 -2.79 -6.88 0.40
N ILE A 62 -3.02 -7.27 1.64
CA ILE A 62 -2.27 -6.88 2.83
C ILE A 62 -1.82 -8.15 3.54
N ALA A 63 -0.54 -8.24 3.92
CA ALA A 63 -0.03 -9.31 4.78
C ALA A 63 0.52 -8.73 6.10
N ILE A 64 -0.04 -9.18 7.21
CA ILE A 64 0.29 -8.70 8.56
C ILE A 64 0.90 -9.83 9.39
N SER A 65 2.01 -9.54 10.07
CA SER A 65 2.49 -10.39 11.17
C SER A 65 2.06 -9.83 12.53
N SER A 66 1.58 -10.71 13.43
CA SER A 66 1.15 -10.32 14.78
C SER A 66 1.56 -11.35 15.82
N TYR A 67 2.58 -11.02 16.63
CA TYR A 67 3.16 -11.89 17.66
C TYR A 67 2.97 -11.38 19.10
N GLN A 68 2.31 -10.24 19.31
CA GLN A 68 2.14 -9.62 20.64
C GLN A 68 0.72 -9.72 21.22
N GLY A 69 -0.19 -10.44 20.55
CA GLY A 69 -1.61 -10.48 20.91
C GLY A 69 -2.39 -9.27 20.39
N GLY A 70 -3.69 -9.16 20.75
CA GLY A 70 -4.58 -8.13 20.21
C GLY A 70 -4.89 -8.27 18.71
N HIS A 71 -4.52 -9.41 18.11
CA HIS A 71 -4.71 -9.70 16.69
C HIS A 71 -6.19 -9.71 16.31
N MET A 72 -7.06 -10.16 17.20
CA MET A 72 -8.50 -10.23 16.94
C MET A 72 -9.04 -8.84 16.61
N GLU A 73 -8.80 -7.87 17.48
CA GLU A 73 -9.22 -6.48 17.32
C GLU A 73 -8.50 -5.83 16.15
N TYR A 74 -7.19 -6.05 16.01
CA TYR A 74 -6.38 -5.46 14.94
C TYR A 74 -6.88 -5.87 13.54
N PHE A 75 -7.10 -7.17 13.32
CA PHE A 75 -7.57 -7.67 12.02
C PHE A 75 -9.01 -7.26 11.73
N LYS A 76 -9.93 -7.37 12.71
CA LYS A 76 -11.32 -6.94 12.53
C LYS A 76 -11.39 -5.45 12.21
N TYR A 77 -10.68 -4.62 12.96
CA TYR A 77 -10.65 -3.18 12.71
C TYR A 77 -10.03 -2.84 11.34
N THR A 78 -9.00 -3.57 10.90
CA THR A 78 -8.44 -3.42 9.53
C THR A 78 -9.50 -3.71 8.47
N ARG A 79 -10.28 -4.78 8.64
CA ARG A 79 -11.37 -5.12 7.71
C ARG A 79 -12.47 -4.07 7.72
N ASP A 80 -12.91 -3.64 8.90
CA ASP A 80 -13.99 -2.66 9.05
C ASP A 80 -13.60 -1.33 8.41
N LEU A 81 -12.36 -0.86 8.63
CA LEU A 81 -11.88 0.38 8.06
C LEU A 81 -11.74 0.30 6.53
N LEU A 82 -11.24 -0.82 5.98
CA LEU A 82 -11.23 -1.04 4.53
C LEU A 82 -12.65 -1.03 3.96
N ASN A 83 -13.62 -1.65 4.63
CA ASN A 83 -15.02 -1.65 4.19
C ASN A 83 -15.62 -0.24 4.23
N ALA A 84 -15.32 0.53 5.27
CA ALA A 84 -15.74 1.92 5.42
C ALA A 84 -15.25 2.80 4.26
N PHE A 85 -14.01 2.57 3.79
CA PHE A 85 -13.44 3.24 2.62
C PHE A 85 -13.84 2.59 1.28
N GLY A 86 -14.78 1.64 1.23
CA GLY A 86 -15.19 0.98 -0.01
C GLY A 86 -14.11 0.09 -0.64
N ALA A 87 -13.15 -0.38 0.15
CA ALA A 87 -12.03 -1.22 -0.26
C ALA A 87 -12.16 -2.68 0.23
N SER A 88 -13.39 -3.20 0.31
CA SER A 88 -13.67 -4.57 0.76
C SER A 88 -13.02 -5.65 -0.12
N TYR A 89 -12.67 -5.33 -1.36
CA TYR A 89 -11.94 -6.21 -2.27
C TYR A 89 -10.53 -6.56 -1.79
N VAL A 90 -9.91 -5.73 -0.95
CA VAL A 90 -8.55 -5.95 -0.47
C VAL A 90 -8.50 -7.23 0.35
N LYS A 91 -7.68 -8.18 -0.07
CA LYS A 91 -7.45 -9.45 0.62
C LYS A 91 -6.55 -9.21 1.84
N ILE A 92 -6.88 -9.82 2.97
CA ILE A 92 -6.09 -9.68 4.20
C ILE A 92 -5.54 -11.05 4.57
N PHE A 93 -4.22 -11.12 4.72
CA PHE A 93 -3.49 -12.31 5.14
C PHE A 93 -2.81 -12.02 6.48
N GLY A 94 -2.75 -13.02 7.35
CA GLY A 94 -2.15 -12.88 8.67
C GLY A 94 -1.30 -14.07 9.09
N GLY A 95 -0.40 -13.85 10.04
CA GLY A 95 0.33 -14.93 10.73
C GLY A 95 0.90 -14.44 12.06
N GLY A 96 0.87 -15.31 13.07
CA GLY A 96 1.36 -15.00 14.41
C GLY A 96 2.07 -16.16 15.11
N GLY A 97 2.44 -17.20 14.35
CA GLY A 97 2.89 -18.46 14.92
C GLY A 97 1.82 -19.06 15.83
N GLY A 98 2.22 -19.54 17.01
CA GLY A 98 1.29 -20.10 18.00
C GLY A 98 0.52 -19.07 18.83
N VAL A 99 0.67 -17.77 18.55
CA VAL A 99 -0.07 -16.71 19.27
C VAL A 99 -1.54 -16.70 18.86
N ILE A 100 -1.83 -16.92 17.57
CA ILE A 100 -3.19 -16.97 17.04
C ILE A 100 -3.67 -18.41 17.11
N GLN A 101 -4.64 -18.68 17.99
CA GLN A 101 -5.22 -20.01 18.18
C GLN A 101 -6.08 -20.44 16.99
N TYR A 102 -6.37 -21.74 16.88
CA TYR A 102 -7.16 -22.26 15.76
C TYR A 102 -8.60 -21.70 15.73
N ASP A 103 -9.24 -21.55 16.89
CA ASP A 103 -10.59 -20.97 16.96
C ASP A 103 -10.60 -19.48 16.59
N GLU A 104 -9.58 -18.73 17.01
CA GLU A 104 -9.37 -17.33 16.62
C GLU A 104 -9.12 -17.18 15.11
N LYS A 105 -8.30 -18.07 14.52
CA LYS A 105 -8.12 -18.16 13.06
C LYS A 105 -9.46 -18.34 12.37
N ARG A 106 -10.29 -19.29 12.82
CA ARG A 106 -11.60 -19.57 12.21
C ARG A 106 -12.53 -18.39 12.34
N GLU A 107 -12.52 -17.71 13.47
CA GLU A 107 -13.33 -16.51 13.70
C GLU A 107 -12.89 -15.36 12.80
N LEU A 108 -11.58 -15.09 12.69
CA LEU A 108 -11.05 -14.07 11.79
C LEU A 108 -11.36 -14.36 10.33
N GLU A 109 -11.19 -15.61 9.89
CA GLU A 109 -11.52 -16.02 8.51
C GLU A 109 -13.03 -15.87 8.25
N ALA A 110 -13.89 -16.22 9.22
CA ALA A 110 -15.33 -16.01 9.13
C ALA A 110 -15.74 -14.52 9.12
N TYR A 111 -14.95 -13.64 9.76
CA TYR A 111 -15.18 -12.20 9.79
C TYR A 111 -14.86 -11.51 8.45
N GLY A 112 -14.06 -12.15 7.59
CA GLY A 112 -13.66 -11.60 6.29
C GLY A 112 -12.15 -11.35 6.14
N ILE A 113 -11.33 -11.95 6.99
CA ILE A 113 -9.90 -12.10 6.71
C ILE A 113 -9.73 -13.26 5.73
N SER A 114 -8.95 -13.07 4.67
CA SER A 114 -8.84 -14.07 3.60
C SER A 114 -8.20 -15.37 4.12
N ARG A 115 -7.11 -15.23 4.87
CA ARG A 115 -6.38 -16.36 5.43
C ARG A 115 -5.51 -15.97 6.62
N ILE A 116 -5.57 -16.74 7.70
CA ILE A 116 -4.59 -16.65 8.79
C ILE A 116 -3.71 -17.90 8.77
N PHE A 117 -2.43 -17.79 8.44
CA PHE A 117 -1.53 -18.94 8.38
C PHE A 117 -1.13 -19.41 9.80
N HIS A 118 -1.68 -20.56 10.22
CA HIS A 118 -1.31 -21.24 11.46
C HIS A 118 -0.01 -22.04 11.25
N PRO A 119 0.80 -22.34 12.30
CA PRO A 119 1.99 -23.20 12.15
C PRO A 119 1.75 -24.53 11.43
N ASP A 120 0.55 -25.10 11.57
CA ASP A 120 0.15 -26.32 10.84
C ASP A 120 0.02 -26.11 9.33
N ASP A 121 -0.46 -24.95 8.90
CA ASP A 121 -0.48 -24.57 7.48
C ASP A 121 0.96 -24.48 6.96
N GLY A 122 1.87 -23.88 7.72
CA GLY A 122 3.29 -23.81 7.38
C GLY A 122 3.96 -25.19 7.25
N ARG A 123 3.62 -26.14 8.14
CA ARG A 123 4.09 -27.54 8.06
C ARG A 123 3.55 -28.29 6.85
N ARG A 124 2.29 -28.03 6.48
CA ARG A 124 1.60 -28.72 5.37
C ARG A 124 1.97 -28.17 4.00
N LEU A 125 1.99 -26.84 3.87
CA LEU A 125 2.17 -26.14 2.59
C LEU A 125 3.64 -25.80 2.32
N GLY A 126 4.46 -25.70 3.36
CA GLY A 126 5.74 -25.02 3.28
C GLY A 126 5.58 -23.51 3.03
N LEU A 127 6.70 -22.78 3.10
CA LEU A 127 6.70 -21.33 2.84
C LEU A 127 6.26 -21.01 1.40
N GLU A 128 6.74 -21.79 0.42
CA GLU A 128 6.41 -21.57 -0.99
C GLU A 128 4.91 -21.78 -1.26
N GLY A 129 4.29 -22.79 -0.65
CA GLY A 129 2.85 -23.05 -0.81
C GLY A 129 1.99 -21.93 -0.23
N MET A 130 2.36 -21.37 0.93
CA MET A 130 1.66 -20.21 1.50
C MET A 130 1.75 -18.98 0.57
N ILE A 131 2.92 -18.73 -0.01
CA ILE A 131 3.13 -17.63 -0.95
C ILE A 131 2.32 -17.85 -2.22
N GLU A 132 2.26 -19.08 -2.73
CA GLU A 132 1.44 -19.42 -3.89
C GLU A 132 -0.05 -19.19 -3.63
N GLU A 133 -0.56 -19.53 -2.44
CA GLU A 133 -1.94 -19.23 -2.04
C GLU A 133 -2.20 -17.71 -2.03
N ILE A 134 -1.33 -16.92 -1.38
CA ILE A 134 -1.45 -15.45 -1.36
C ILE A 134 -1.47 -14.89 -2.79
N MET A 135 -0.56 -15.34 -3.65
CA MET A 135 -0.46 -14.84 -5.02
C MET A 135 -1.69 -15.19 -5.85
N LYS A 136 -2.27 -16.38 -5.68
CA LYS A 136 -3.50 -16.78 -6.39
C LYS A 136 -4.69 -15.95 -5.96
N GLU A 137 -4.86 -15.73 -4.65
CA GLU A 137 -6.00 -14.97 -4.13
C GLU A 137 -5.94 -13.47 -4.47
N CYS A 138 -4.73 -12.93 -4.65
CA CYS A 138 -4.50 -11.55 -5.07
C CYS A 138 -4.50 -11.34 -6.59
N ASP A 139 -4.58 -12.41 -7.41
CA ASP A 139 -4.49 -12.31 -8.87
C ASP A 139 -5.84 -11.99 -9.51
N PHE A 140 -6.33 -10.78 -9.27
CA PHE A 140 -7.56 -10.27 -9.86
C PHE A 140 -7.37 -8.87 -10.45
N ASP A 141 -8.28 -8.48 -11.34
CA ASP A 141 -8.34 -7.12 -11.85
C ASP A 141 -8.83 -6.17 -10.75
N LEU A 142 -7.94 -5.29 -10.31
CA LEU A 142 -8.21 -4.35 -9.22
C LEU A 142 -9.36 -3.40 -9.55
N LEU A 143 -9.47 -2.94 -10.80
CA LEU A 143 -10.47 -1.94 -11.18
C LEU A 143 -11.87 -2.56 -11.23
N ASP A 144 -11.98 -3.79 -11.75
CA ASP A 144 -13.24 -4.53 -11.77
C ASP A 144 -13.71 -4.86 -10.35
N ALA A 145 -12.80 -5.34 -9.49
CA ALA A 145 -13.11 -5.63 -8.10
C ALA A 145 -13.56 -4.36 -7.33
N ALA A 146 -12.95 -3.22 -7.63
CA ALA A 146 -13.28 -1.94 -7.00
C ALA A 146 -14.64 -1.38 -7.44
N GLN A 147 -15.14 -1.70 -8.65
CA GLN A 147 -16.48 -1.30 -9.09
C GLN A 147 -17.57 -2.03 -8.31
N GLY A 148 -17.35 -3.30 -7.96
CA GLY A 148 -18.29 -4.12 -7.18
C GLY A 148 -18.33 -3.77 -5.69
N SER A 149 -17.32 -3.08 -5.18
CA SER A 149 -17.27 -2.59 -3.80
C SER A 149 -17.79 -1.15 -3.73
N SER A 150 -19.07 -0.97 -3.43
CA SER A 150 -19.58 0.33 -2.97
C SER A 150 -19.35 0.49 -1.46
N GLU A 151 -19.24 1.74 -0.99
CA GLU A 151 -19.25 2.05 0.45
C GLU A 151 -20.44 1.33 1.10
N THR A 152 -20.16 0.43 2.04
CA THR A 152 -21.20 -0.43 2.63
C THR A 152 -21.63 0.11 3.99
N SER A 153 -22.92 0.46 4.04
CA SER A 153 -23.75 0.77 5.20
C SER A 153 -23.41 2.08 5.96
N PRO A 154 -24.43 2.86 6.37
CA PRO A 154 -24.27 4.03 7.24
C PRO A 154 -23.50 3.74 8.52
N GLN A 155 -23.51 2.49 9.01
CA GLN A 155 -22.86 2.07 10.25
C GLN A 155 -21.33 2.11 10.19
N ASN A 156 -20.73 2.01 8.99
CA ASN A 156 -19.28 2.09 8.82
C ASN A 156 -18.80 3.52 8.56
N ALA A 157 -19.70 4.45 8.20
CA ALA A 157 -19.33 5.83 7.90
C ALA A 157 -18.82 6.58 9.15
N ASP A 158 -19.25 6.17 10.34
CA ASP A 158 -18.83 6.74 11.62
C ASP A 158 -17.44 6.27 12.07
N LEU A 159 -16.86 5.25 11.42
CA LEU A 159 -15.52 4.76 11.73
C LEU A 159 -14.40 5.66 11.19
N ILE A 160 -14.71 6.53 10.21
CA ILE A 160 -13.73 7.37 9.54
C ILE A 160 -13.78 8.77 10.13
N SER A 161 -12.67 9.26 10.66
CA SER A 161 -12.58 10.64 11.13
C SER A 161 -12.55 11.64 9.97
N GLU A 162 -12.91 12.89 10.24
CA GLU A 162 -12.82 13.97 9.23
C GLU A 162 -11.39 14.13 8.70
N GLU A 163 -10.39 13.98 9.57
CA GLU A 163 -8.97 14.03 9.20
C GLU A 163 -8.61 12.93 8.19
N GLN A 164 -9.13 11.71 8.38
CA GLN A 164 -8.89 10.59 7.47
C GLN A 164 -9.59 10.76 6.10
N ARG A 165 -10.60 11.64 6.01
CA ARG A 165 -11.28 12.02 4.74
C ARG A 165 -10.65 13.22 4.03
N THR A 166 -9.56 13.78 4.54
CA THR A 166 -8.88 14.94 3.96
C THR A 166 -8.50 14.74 2.49
N LEU A 167 -8.21 13.50 2.11
CA LEU A 167 -7.85 13.10 0.74
C LEU A 167 -8.66 11.86 0.31
N PRO A 168 -9.06 11.77 -0.98
CA PRO A 168 -9.70 10.58 -1.54
C PRO A 168 -8.67 9.47 -1.80
N HIS A 169 -8.13 8.88 -0.73
CA HIS A 169 -6.98 7.98 -0.78
C HIS A 169 -7.18 6.79 -1.72
N ARG A 170 -8.33 6.11 -1.62
CA ARG A 170 -8.67 4.94 -2.43
C ARG A 170 -8.75 5.31 -3.90
N GLU A 171 -9.49 6.36 -4.21
CA GLU A 171 -9.79 6.70 -5.58
C GLU A 171 -8.54 7.23 -6.31
N LEU A 172 -7.66 7.95 -5.61
CA LEU A 172 -6.34 8.30 -6.11
C LEU A 172 -5.49 7.04 -6.36
N GLY A 173 -5.51 6.06 -5.46
CA GLY A 173 -4.78 4.80 -5.63
C GLY A 173 -5.26 3.99 -6.84
N LEU A 174 -6.58 3.92 -7.06
CA LEU A 174 -7.20 3.26 -8.22
C LEU A 174 -6.93 4.00 -9.53
N ALA A 175 -7.04 5.33 -9.51
CA ALA A 175 -6.73 6.20 -10.64
C ALA A 175 -5.29 5.99 -11.14
N ILE A 176 -4.33 6.02 -10.21
CA ILE A 176 -2.93 5.81 -10.54
C ILE A 176 -2.69 4.37 -11.04
N HIS A 177 -3.33 3.37 -10.44
CA HIS A 177 -3.26 2.00 -10.93
C HIS A 177 -3.75 1.88 -12.39
N ALA A 178 -4.84 2.57 -12.76
CA ALA A 178 -5.32 2.58 -14.13
C ALA A 178 -4.33 3.24 -15.10
N ILE A 179 -3.76 4.39 -14.71
CA ILE A 179 -2.73 5.10 -15.49
C ILE A 179 -1.50 4.22 -15.72
N GLU A 180 -0.98 3.60 -14.66
CA GLU A 180 0.21 2.73 -14.74
C GLU A 180 0.01 1.52 -15.67
N ASN A 181 -1.22 1.07 -15.83
CA ASN A 181 -1.58 -0.10 -16.62
C ASN A 181 -2.31 0.24 -17.93
N GLN A 182 -2.34 1.52 -18.31
CA GLN A 182 -2.97 2.01 -19.56
C GLN A 182 -4.42 1.55 -19.71
N LYS A 183 -5.17 1.52 -18.60
CA LYS A 183 -6.58 1.16 -18.59
C LYS A 183 -7.45 2.41 -18.58
N GLU A 184 -8.60 2.34 -19.25
CA GLU A 184 -9.63 3.35 -19.08
C GLU A 184 -10.20 3.26 -17.66
N PHE A 185 -10.33 4.41 -17.00
CA PHE A 185 -10.92 4.50 -15.67
C PHE A 185 -11.80 5.73 -15.60
N SER A 186 -13.10 5.50 -15.39
CA SER A 186 -14.04 6.58 -15.14
C SER A 186 -13.93 6.99 -13.68
N PHE A 187 -13.51 8.23 -13.46
CA PHE A 187 -13.40 8.80 -12.13
C PHE A 187 -14.79 8.96 -11.49
N PRO A 188 -15.00 8.41 -10.28
CA PRO A 188 -16.14 8.75 -9.43
C PRO A 188 -16.25 10.26 -9.20
N SER A 189 -17.42 10.73 -8.78
CA SER A 189 -17.70 12.16 -8.49
C SER A 189 -16.68 12.77 -7.53
N GLU A 190 -16.22 11.99 -6.57
CA GLU A 190 -15.33 12.37 -5.48
C GLU A 190 -13.97 12.79 -6.03
N VAL A 191 -13.38 11.98 -6.94
CA VAL A 191 -12.13 12.34 -7.62
C VAL A 191 -12.32 13.60 -8.46
N ARG A 192 -13.44 13.70 -9.20
CA ARG A 192 -13.69 14.90 -10.02
C ARG A 192 -13.73 16.17 -9.18
N SER A 193 -14.26 16.10 -7.96
CA SER A 193 -14.28 17.23 -7.01
C SER A 193 -12.89 17.59 -6.46
N PHE A 194 -12.02 16.58 -6.32
CA PHE A 194 -10.63 16.76 -5.94
C PHE A 194 -9.76 17.31 -7.09
N LEU A 195 -10.10 17.01 -8.35
CA LEU A 195 -9.37 17.48 -9.53
C LEU A 195 -9.71 18.95 -9.88
N GLN A 196 -9.15 19.89 -9.13
CA GLN A 196 -9.39 21.35 -9.24
C GLN A 196 -8.44 22.10 -10.19
N ASN A 197 -7.51 21.41 -10.87
CA ASN A 197 -6.49 22.02 -11.74
C ASN A 197 -5.66 23.11 -11.05
N THR A 198 -5.14 22.81 -9.85
CA THR A 198 -4.39 23.79 -9.03
C THR A 198 -2.98 24.08 -9.54
N GLU A 199 -2.43 23.24 -10.43
CA GLU A 199 -1.05 23.34 -10.94
C GLU A 199 0.02 23.54 -9.84
N PRO A 200 0.13 22.62 -8.87
CA PRO A 200 1.07 22.75 -7.77
C PRO A 200 2.53 22.70 -8.23
N LEU A 201 3.42 23.22 -7.39
CA LEU A 201 4.87 23.03 -7.56
C LEU A 201 5.20 21.53 -7.56
N VAL A 202 6.04 21.10 -8.52
CA VAL A 202 6.57 19.73 -8.58
C VAL A 202 8.06 19.77 -8.27
N LEU A 203 8.45 19.22 -7.12
CA LEU A 203 9.83 19.09 -6.68
C LEU A 203 10.37 17.70 -7.06
N GLY A 204 11.37 17.65 -7.95
CA GLY A 204 12.12 16.42 -8.23
C GLY A 204 13.27 16.22 -7.26
N VAL A 205 13.38 15.03 -6.67
CA VAL A 205 14.48 14.63 -5.78
C VAL A 205 15.20 13.43 -6.40
N THR A 206 16.49 13.59 -6.69
CA THR A 206 17.32 12.55 -7.32
C THR A 206 18.70 12.49 -6.66
N GLY A 207 19.45 11.42 -6.93
CA GLY A 207 20.76 11.17 -6.33
C GLY A 207 21.10 9.68 -6.26
N THR A 208 22.33 9.39 -5.82
CA THR A 208 22.86 8.03 -5.77
C THR A 208 22.07 7.11 -4.85
N GLY A 209 22.19 5.79 -5.08
CA GLY A 209 21.61 4.78 -4.20
C GLY A 209 22.15 4.92 -2.76
N GLY A 210 21.25 4.95 -1.78
CA GLY A 210 21.63 5.03 -0.36
C GLY A 210 22.03 6.42 0.14
N ALA A 211 21.96 7.48 -0.68
CA ALA A 211 22.31 8.85 -0.27
C ALA A 211 21.37 9.49 0.77
N GLY A 212 20.28 8.82 1.17
CA GLY A 212 19.30 9.35 2.12
C GLY A 212 18.17 10.19 1.49
N LYS A 213 17.85 9.98 0.21
CA LYS A 213 16.79 10.70 -0.51
C LYS A 213 15.43 10.62 0.20
N SER A 214 14.94 9.42 0.49
CA SER A 214 13.64 9.22 1.13
C SER A 214 13.61 9.80 2.55
N SER A 215 14.74 9.75 3.28
CA SER A 215 14.89 10.40 4.58
C SER A 215 14.88 11.93 4.48
N LEU A 216 15.50 12.50 3.45
CA LEU A 216 15.41 13.93 3.19
C LEU A 216 13.98 14.34 2.83
N VAL A 217 13.28 13.54 2.02
CA VAL A 217 11.87 13.77 1.69
C VAL A 217 11.02 13.73 2.95
N ASP A 218 11.19 12.74 3.84
CA ASP A 218 10.48 12.65 5.11
C ASP A 218 10.68 13.89 6.00
N GLU A 219 11.92 14.35 6.09
CA GLU A 219 12.27 15.55 6.84
C GLU A 219 11.69 16.83 6.22
N LEU A 220 11.58 16.90 4.89
CA LEU A 220 10.87 17.99 4.21
C LEU A 220 9.37 17.94 4.53
N LEU A 221 8.74 16.77 4.43
CA LEU A 221 7.33 16.59 4.77
C LEU A 221 7.06 17.03 6.22
N THR A 222 7.88 16.57 7.17
CA THR A 222 7.80 16.91 8.59
C THR A 222 7.80 18.43 8.79
N ARG A 223 8.71 19.14 8.11
CA ARG A 223 8.83 20.60 8.21
C ARG A 223 7.64 21.30 7.56
N PHE A 224 7.18 20.85 6.39
CA PHE A 224 6.01 21.43 5.76
C PHE A 224 4.77 21.27 6.62
N PHE A 225 4.49 20.09 7.16
CA PHE A 225 3.34 19.88 8.04
C PHE A 225 3.44 20.66 9.35
N TYR A 226 4.66 20.83 9.88
CA TYR A 226 4.87 21.67 11.06
C TYR A 226 4.49 23.14 10.83
N PHE A 227 4.90 23.73 9.70
CA PHE A 227 4.60 25.14 9.38
C PHE A 227 3.23 25.34 8.72
N PHE A 228 2.70 24.31 8.06
CA PHE A 228 1.45 24.36 7.30
C PHE A 228 0.61 23.09 7.61
N PRO A 229 -0.13 23.06 8.74
CA PRO A 229 -0.85 21.86 9.19
C PRO A 229 -1.93 21.35 8.24
N HIS A 230 -2.45 22.21 7.36
CA HIS A 230 -3.49 21.86 6.38
C HIS A 230 -2.95 21.65 4.97
N PHE A 231 -1.62 21.69 4.78
CA PHE A 231 -0.99 21.52 3.48
C PHE A 231 -1.22 20.11 2.95
N LYS A 232 -1.53 19.99 1.66
CA LYS A 232 -1.70 18.71 0.98
C LYS A 232 -0.49 18.43 0.13
N ILE A 233 0.24 17.37 0.46
CA ILE A 233 1.47 16.99 -0.23
C ILE A 233 1.32 15.61 -0.85
N GLY A 234 1.56 15.50 -2.14
CA GLY A 234 1.62 14.23 -2.87
C GLY A 234 3.05 13.82 -3.13
N VAL A 235 3.42 12.59 -2.75
CA VAL A 235 4.75 12.01 -2.99
C VAL A 235 4.63 10.86 -3.97
N VAL A 236 5.48 10.84 -5.00
CA VAL A 236 5.62 9.70 -5.91
C VAL A 236 7.07 9.27 -5.90
N SER A 237 7.35 8.10 -5.32
CA SER A 237 8.70 7.53 -5.28
C SER A 237 8.83 6.38 -6.28
N VAL A 238 10.00 6.23 -6.90
CA VAL A 238 10.28 5.18 -7.87
C VAL A 238 11.38 4.26 -7.36
N ASP A 239 11.07 2.98 -7.27
CA ASP A 239 12.01 1.92 -6.88
C ASP A 239 12.31 0.95 -8.05
N PRO A 240 13.49 0.30 -8.08
CA PRO A 240 13.85 -0.62 -9.14
C PRO A 240 13.12 -1.96 -9.04
N SER A 241 12.61 -2.48 -10.17
CA SER A 241 12.07 -3.84 -10.26
C SER A 241 13.15 -4.90 -10.53
N LYS A 242 12.96 -6.13 -10.04
CA LYS A 242 13.80 -7.29 -10.40
C LYS A 242 13.56 -7.69 -11.85
N LYS A 243 14.61 -7.64 -12.67
CA LYS A 243 14.55 -8.03 -14.10
C LYS A 243 14.05 -9.46 -14.34
N LYS A 244 14.37 -10.40 -13.46
CA LYS A 244 14.06 -11.83 -13.62
C LYS A 244 12.59 -12.16 -13.30
N THR A 245 12.06 -11.60 -12.22
CA THR A 245 10.74 -11.98 -11.67
C THR A 245 9.67 -10.94 -11.98
N GLY A 246 10.04 -9.70 -12.34
CA GLY A 246 9.13 -8.57 -12.48
C GLY A 246 8.75 -7.91 -11.15
N GLY A 247 8.85 -8.65 -10.03
CA GLY A 247 8.54 -8.15 -8.70
C GLY A 247 9.48 -7.04 -8.22
N ALA A 248 9.00 -6.21 -7.30
CA ALA A 248 9.73 -5.07 -6.76
C ALA A 248 9.59 -5.01 -5.24
N LEU A 249 10.63 -4.51 -4.57
CA LEU A 249 10.55 -4.15 -3.16
C LEU A 249 10.51 -2.63 -3.14
N LEU A 250 9.34 -2.10 -2.84
CA LEU A 250 9.06 -0.67 -2.80
C LEU A 250 9.33 -0.20 -1.37
N GLY A 251 10.57 0.22 -1.14
CA GLY A 251 11.17 0.42 0.16
C GLY A 251 11.18 1.86 0.65
N ASP A 252 10.92 2.84 -0.22
CA ASP A 252 11.02 4.25 0.18
C ASP A 252 10.02 4.64 1.28
N ARG A 253 8.80 4.07 1.23
CA ARG A 253 7.74 4.35 2.22
C ARG A 253 8.12 3.99 3.66
N ILE A 254 8.96 2.97 3.89
CA ILE A 254 9.38 2.58 5.25
C ILE A 254 10.18 3.69 5.95
N ARG A 255 10.78 4.61 5.18
CA ARG A 255 11.61 5.70 5.70
C ARG A 255 10.82 6.95 6.02
N MET A 256 9.54 7.00 5.67
CA MET A 256 8.75 8.23 5.74
C MET A 256 7.72 8.18 6.88
N ASN A 257 8.09 8.71 8.05
CA ASN A 257 7.24 8.76 9.22
C ASN A 257 6.17 9.87 9.14
N ALA A 258 6.43 10.94 8.39
CA ALA A 258 5.52 12.06 8.22
C ALA A 258 4.25 11.73 7.40
N LEU A 259 4.18 10.53 6.82
CA LEU A 259 3.04 10.10 6.01
C LEU A 259 1.76 9.82 6.79
N ASP A 260 1.81 9.79 8.13
CA ASP A 260 0.61 9.63 8.95
C ASP A 260 -0.31 10.87 8.88
N GLN A 261 0.27 12.06 8.61
CA GLN A 261 -0.43 13.33 8.50
C GLN A 261 -1.59 13.30 7.48
N SER A 262 -2.73 13.89 7.82
CA SER A 262 -3.98 13.83 7.03
C SER A 262 -3.82 14.35 5.60
N GLY A 263 -3.01 15.39 5.40
CA GLY A 263 -2.69 15.97 4.10
C GLY A 263 -1.64 15.20 3.27
N ALA A 264 -1.11 14.08 3.77
CA ALA A 264 -0.08 13.29 3.07
C ALA A 264 -0.69 12.21 2.16
N PHE A 265 -0.33 12.27 0.88
CA PHE A 265 -0.53 11.19 -0.08
C PHE A 265 0.83 10.66 -0.55
N MET A 266 0.99 9.34 -0.66
CA MET A 266 2.16 8.76 -1.30
C MET A 266 1.76 7.62 -2.24
N ARG A 267 2.48 7.51 -3.36
CA ARG A 267 2.48 6.35 -4.25
C ARG A 267 3.90 5.84 -4.44
N SER A 268 4.13 4.54 -4.24
CA SER A 268 5.38 3.90 -4.64
C SER A 268 5.23 3.22 -6.00
N MET A 269 6.02 3.63 -6.98
CA MET A 269 6.03 3.08 -8.33
C MET A 269 7.23 2.15 -8.52
N ALA A 270 7.04 1.10 -9.30
CA ALA A 270 8.14 0.25 -9.74
C ALA A 270 8.65 0.70 -11.12
N SER A 271 9.96 0.62 -11.38
CA SER A 271 10.52 1.00 -12.69
C SER A 271 10.08 0.09 -13.86
N ARG A 272 9.55 -1.11 -13.55
CA ARG A 272 8.97 -2.10 -14.47
C ARG A 272 9.87 -2.41 -15.68
N GLY A 273 11.17 -2.52 -15.44
CA GLY A 273 12.13 -2.89 -16.48
C GLY A 273 12.41 -1.79 -17.50
N SER A 274 12.10 -0.51 -17.19
CA SER A 274 12.44 0.62 -18.07
C SER A 274 13.95 0.75 -18.33
N GLY A 275 14.79 0.12 -17.50
CA GLY A 275 16.24 0.30 -17.53
C GLY A 275 16.69 1.71 -17.13
N LYS A 276 15.74 2.55 -16.72
CA LYS A 276 15.91 3.95 -16.35
C LYS A 276 15.53 4.15 -14.89
N GLU A 277 16.02 5.24 -14.32
CA GLU A 277 15.80 5.63 -12.92
C GLU A 277 14.37 6.11 -12.62
N ILE A 278 13.54 6.19 -13.67
CA ILE A 278 12.18 6.70 -13.65
C ILE A 278 11.25 5.65 -14.28
N ALA A 279 10.07 5.46 -13.68
CA ALA A 279 9.00 4.65 -14.23
C ALA A 279 8.40 5.33 -15.47
N LYS A 280 8.08 4.56 -16.52
CA LYS A 280 7.54 5.13 -17.78
C LYS A 280 6.26 5.95 -17.57
N ALA A 281 5.42 5.53 -16.63
CA ALA A 281 4.16 6.19 -16.30
C ALA A 281 4.31 7.40 -15.36
N LEU A 282 5.51 7.70 -14.84
CA LEU A 282 5.70 8.81 -13.88
C LEU A 282 5.19 10.16 -14.42
N PRO A 283 5.47 10.56 -15.68
CA PRO A 283 4.93 11.81 -16.22
C PRO A 283 3.41 11.85 -16.25
N ASP A 284 2.76 10.73 -16.60
CA ASP A 284 1.29 10.63 -16.65
C ASP A 284 0.67 10.69 -15.25
N VAL A 285 1.30 10.01 -14.29
CA VAL A 285 0.89 10.04 -12.88
C VAL A 285 1.04 11.44 -12.29
N LEU A 286 2.17 12.11 -12.52
CA LEU A 286 2.35 13.50 -12.08
C LEU A 286 1.39 14.45 -12.80
N GLY A 287 1.15 14.25 -14.09
CA GLY A 287 0.18 15.02 -14.87
C GLY A 287 -1.26 14.87 -14.34
N PHE A 288 -1.62 13.69 -13.85
CA PHE A 288 -2.89 13.45 -13.15
C PHE A 288 -2.91 14.13 -11.77
N LEU A 289 -1.88 13.92 -10.93
CA LEU A 289 -1.83 14.48 -9.58
C LEU A 289 -1.79 16.02 -9.58
N LYS A 290 -1.17 16.64 -10.59
CA LYS A 290 -1.17 18.11 -10.77
C LYS A 290 -2.56 18.70 -10.95
N LYS A 291 -3.53 17.89 -11.37
CA LYS A 291 -4.92 18.32 -11.48
C LYS A 291 -5.63 18.24 -10.13
N GLY A 292 -5.12 17.47 -9.17
CA GLY A 292 -5.68 17.35 -7.83
C GLY A 292 -5.41 18.57 -6.96
N ALA A 293 -6.20 18.74 -5.90
CA ALA A 293 -6.05 19.79 -4.90
C ALA A 293 -4.87 19.53 -3.94
N PHE A 294 -3.68 19.32 -4.49
CA PHE A 294 -2.41 19.33 -3.77
C PHE A 294 -1.79 20.72 -3.79
N ASP A 295 -1.05 21.06 -2.74
CA ASP A 295 -0.25 22.29 -2.65
C ASP A 295 1.19 22.06 -3.12
N LEU A 296 1.71 20.84 -2.93
CA LEU A 296 3.05 20.43 -3.35
C LEU A 296 3.04 18.98 -3.85
N LEU A 297 3.77 18.72 -4.93
CA LEU A 297 4.11 17.37 -5.37
C LEU A 297 5.61 17.14 -5.25
N ILE A 298 6.00 15.98 -4.76
CA ILE A 298 7.41 15.54 -4.67
C ILE A 298 7.55 14.27 -5.49
N ALA A 299 8.52 14.23 -6.40
CA ALA A 299 8.86 13.06 -7.20
C ALA A 299 10.28 12.58 -6.85
N GLU A 300 10.40 11.41 -6.23
CA GLU A 300 11.69 10.79 -5.89
C GLU A 300 12.07 9.74 -6.95
N SER A 301 13.26 9.87 -7.53
CA SER A 301 13.80 8.86 -8.47
C SER A 301 14.44 7.69 -7.74
N SER A 302 14.60 6.56 -8.42
CA SER A 302 15.42 5.47 -7.88
C SER A 302 16.88 5.91 -7.73
N GLY A 303 17.64 5.23 -6.87
CA GLY A 303 19.07 5.47 -6.72
C GLY A 303 19.85 5.25 -8.01
N THR A 304 20.63 6.26 -8.41
CA THR A 304 21.54 6.15 -9.56
C THR A 304 22.78 5.32 -9.17
N VAL A 305 23.27 4.47 -10.09
CA VAL A 305 24.61 3.88 -9.98
C VAL A 305 25.50 4.72 -10.90
N SER A 306 26.35 5.56 -10.30
CA SER A 306 27.41 6.28 -11.01
C SER A 306 28.46 5.33 -11.56
#